data_AF-A0A6P2FEM7-F1
#
_entry.id   AF-A0A6P2FEM7-F1
#
_cell.length_a   1.000
_cell.length_b   1.000
_cell.length_c   1.000
_cell.angle_alpha   90.00
_cell.angle_beta   90.00
_cell.angle_gamma   90.00
#
_symmetry.space_group_name_H-M   'P 1'
#
loop_
_entity.id
_entity.type
_entity.pdbx_description
1 polymer ?
#
loop_
_entity_poly.entity_id
_entity_poly.type
_entity_poly.pdbx_seq_one_letter_code
_entity_poly.pdbx_strand_id
1 'polypeptide(L)'
;MAVDTEVLADDDVVDILNDLLENSRDGEYGFRTCADEVKSAEMKRVFSDRAAGCAQAASELSQLILARGGEPAEGGTATGAMHRGWVHVKGAVGANSELSMLEECERGEDAAVARYRKALKQNLPADVRSVVERQAEGAQRNHDQIKTLRDQARARG
;
A
#
# COMPACT_ATOMS: atom_id res chain seq x y z
N MET A 1 -19.62 -19.06 -25.61
CA MET A 1 -18.55 -19.03 -24.61
C MET A 1 -19.12 -18.32 -23.40
N ALA A 2 -19.45 -19.06 -22.34
CA ALA A 2 -19.84 -18.43 -21.08
C ALA A 2 -18.58 -17.76 -20.55
N VAL A 3 -18.58 -16.43 -20.48
CA VAL A 3 -17.61 -15.71 -19.67
C VAL A 3 -18.07 -15.94 -18.25
N ASP A 4 -17.25 -16.59 -17.43
CA ASP A 4 -17.57 -16.90 -16.04
C ASP A 4 -18.02 -15.62 -15.34
N THR A 5 -19.33 -15.53 -15.12
CA THR A 5 -20.02 -14.38 -14.51
C THR A 5 -20.32 -14.65 -13.04
N GLU A 6 -19.81 -15.76 -12.52
CA GLU A 6 -20.02 -16.19 -11.15
C GLU A 6 -19.13 -15.38 -10.21
N VAL A 7 -19.71 -14.97 -9.09
CA VAL A 7 -18.99 -14.29 -8.01
C VAL A 7 -17.92 -15.25 -7.50
N LEU A 8 -16.72 -14.74 -7.23
CA LEU A 8 -15.61 -15.55 -6.73
C LEU A 8 -15.99 -16.33 -5.46
N ALA A 9 -15.41 -17.53 -5.34
CA ALA A 9 -15.52 -18.33 -4.12
C ALA A 9 -14.78 -17.66 -2.96
N ASP A 10 -15.19 -17.97 -1.72
CA ASP A 10 -14.63 -17.33 -0.53
C ASP A 10 -13.11 -17.55 -0.42
N ASP A 11 -12.59 -18.73 -0.79
CA ASP A 11 -11.15 -19.02 -0.79
C ASP A 11 -10.38 -18.09 -1.75
N ASP A 12 -10.87 -17.88 -2.98
CA ASP A 12 -10.26 -16.97 -3.96
C ASP A 12 -10.32 -15.51 -3.48
N VAL A 13 -11.41 -15.12 -2.81
CA VAL A 13 -11.56 -13.78 -2.24
C VAL A 13 -10.59 -13.58 -1.08
N VAL A 14 -10.42 -14.59 -0.22
CA VAL A 14 -9.45 -14.58 0.89
C VAL A 14 -8.03 -14.39 0.36
N ASP A 15 -7.64 -15.09 -0.71
CA ASP A 15 -6.31 -14.94 -1.32
C ASP A 15 -6.08 -13.51 -1.85
N ILE A 16 -7.07 -12.93 -2.52
CA ILE A 16 -7.00 -11.54 -3.01
C ILE A 16 -6.90 -10.55 -1.84
N LEU A 17 -7.71 -10.74 -0.80
CA LEU A 17 -7.69 -9.87 0.37
C LEU A 17 -6.37 -9.98 1.13
N ASN A 18 -5.77 -11.17 1.19
CA ASN A 18 -4.47 -11.38 1.81
C ASN A 18 -3.32 -10.68 1.04
N ASP A 19 -3.32 -10.69 -0.30
CA ASP A 19 -2.34 -9.90 -1.09
C ASP A 19 -2.47 -8.39 -0.80
N LEU A 20 -3.69 -7.87 -0.68
CA LEU A 20 -3.94 -6.47 -0.32
C LEU A 20 -3.54 -6.17 1.13
N LEU A 21 -3.78 -7.11 2.04
CA LEU A 21 -3.46 -6.99 3.46
C LEU A 21 -1.95 -6.95 3.69
N GLU A 22 -1.20 -7.84 3.05
CA GLU A 22 0.26 -7.82 3.09
C GLU A 22 0.82 -6.51 2.58
N ASN A 23 0.35 -6.04 1.42
CA ASN A 23 0.75 -4.75 0.87
C ASN A 23 0.43 -3.57 1.82
N SER A 24 -0.70 -3.64 2.53
CA SER A 24 -1.10 -2.61 3.49
C SER A 24 -0.19 -2.62 4.73
N ARG A 25 0.15 -3.79 5.27
CA ARG A 25 1.07 -3.90 6.42
C ARG A 25 2.50 -3.49 6.06
N ASP A 26 2.97 -3.92 4.90
CA ASP A 26 4.26 -3.50 4.36
C ASP A 26 4.30 -1.97 4.25
N GLY A 27 3.24 -1.37 3.67
CA GLY A 27 3.08 0.08 3.58
C GLY A 27 3.12 0.78 4.94
N GLU A 28 2.37 0.29 5.92
CA GLU A 28 2.38 0.84 7.28
C GLU A 28 3.81 0.89 7.85
N TYR A 29 4.54 -0.22 7.75
CA TYR A 29 5.91 -0.29 8.21
C TYR A 29 6.82 0.68 7.44
N GLY A 30 6.75 0.69 6.10
CA GLY A 30 7.56 1.56 5.26
C GLY A 30 7.36 3.04 5.57
N PHE A 31 6.11 3.49 5.66
CA PHE A 31 5.78 4.89 5.94
C PHE A 31 6.10 5.31 7.37
N ARG A 32 5.86 4.45 8.37
CA ARG A 32 6.28 4.73 9.74
C ARG A 32 7.79 4.93 9.82
N THR A 33 8.55 4.11 9.11
CA THR A 33 10.01 4.25 9.12
C THR A 33 10.47 5.49 8.35
N CYS A 34 9.81 5.88 7.25
CA CYS A 34 10.08 7.16 6.59
C CYS A 34 9.78 8.36 7.50
N ALA A 35 8.68 8.31 8.27
CA ALA A 35 8.31 9.35 9.23
C ALA A 35 9.33 9.55 10.36
N ASP A 36 10.07 8.48 10.73
CA ASP A 36 11.13 8.54 11.74
C ASP A 36 12.46 9.09 11.20
N GLU A 37 12.74 8.90 9.91
CA GLU A 37 13.99 9.34 9.27
C GLU A 37 13.92 10.79 8.74
N VAL A 38 12.74 11.30 8.38
CA VAL A 38 12.62 12.67 7.87
C VAL A 38 12.74 13.75 8.95
N LYS A 39 13.41 14.84 8.59
CA LYS A 39 13.59 16.02 9.48
C LYS A 39 12.46 17.04 9.35
N SER A 40 11.80 17.11 8.19
CA SER A 40 10.70 18.05 7.96
C SER A 40 9.45 17.62 8.73
N ALA A 41 8.90 18.53 9.53
CA ALA A 41 7.65 18.28 10.25
C ALA A 41 6.47 18.02 9.30
N GLU A 42 6.48 18.66 8.13
CA GLU A 42 5.49 18.44 7.08
C GLU A 42 5.59 17.02 6.51
N MET A 43 6.80 16.58 6.14
CA MET A 43 7.03 15.22 5.63
C MET A 43 6.72 14.15 6.67
N LYS A 44 7.10 14.41 7.93
CA LYS A 44 6.78 13.52 9.04
C LYS A 44 5.28 13.33 9.18
N ARG A 45 4.50 14.40 9.05
CA ARG A 45 3.04 14.35 9.08
C ARG A 45 2.49 13.56 7.90
N VAL A 46 2.93 13.84 6.67
CA VAL A 46 2.48 13.12 5.46
C VAL A 46 2.70 11.61 5.62
N PHE A 47 3.89 11.19 6.02
CA PHE A 47 4.20 9.77 6.19
C PHE A 47 3.47 9.13 7.38
N SER A 48 3.26 9.87 8.47
CA SER A 48 2.47 9.37 9.62
C SER A 48 1.00 9.17 9.25
N ASP A 49 0.40 10.14 8.55
CA ASP A 49 -0.98 10.07 8.08
C ASP A 49 -1.15 8.89 7.11
N ARG A 50 -0.14 8.62 6.27
CA ARG A 50 -0.15 7.47 5.37
C ARG A 50 -0.02 6.15 6.11
N ALA A 51 0.89 6.04 7.09
CA ALA A 51 1.01 4.83 7.91
C ALA A 51 -0.33 4.51 8.61
N ALA A 52 -1.02 5.52 9.12
CA ALA A 52 -2.35 5.35 9.71
C ALA A 52 -3.39 4.85 8.71
N GLY A 53 -3.40 5.37 7.47
CA GLY A 53 -4.27 4.90 6.40
C GLY A 53 -4.02 3.43 6.03
N CYS A 54 -2.74 3.02 5.97
CA CYS A 54 -2.35 1.63 5.75
C CYS A 54 -2.82 0.70 6.89
N ALA A 55 -2.66 1.12 8.15
CA ALA A 55 -3.13 0.37 9.30
C ALA A 55 -4.66 0.20 9.31
N GLN A 56 -5.40 1.25 8.94
CA GLN A 56 -6.86 1.17 8.80
C GLN A 56 -7.25 0.18 7.69
N ALA A 57 -6.61 0.26 6.52
CA ALA A 57 -6.87 -0.65 5.42
C ALA A 57 -6.60 -2.11 5.82
N ALA A 58 -5.48 -2.37 6.50
CA ALA A 58 -5.13 -3.69 7.01
C ALA A 58 -6.18 -4.24 8.00
N SER A 59 -6.71 -3.39 8.89
CA SER A 59 -7.76 -3.78 9.82
C SER A 59 -9.05 -4.19 9.11
N GLU A 60 -9.50 -3.39 8.14
CA GLU A 60 -10.72 -3.68 7.35
C GLU A 60 -10.57 -4.96 6.52
N LEU A 61 -9.41 -5.14 5.87
CA LEU A 61 -9.13 -6.34 5.07
C LEU A 61 -9.10 -7.60 5.95
N SER A 62 -8.48 -7.52 7.14
CA SER A 62 -8.44 -8.63 8.09
C SER A 62 -9.84 -9.05 8.54
N GLN A 63 -10.74 -8.08 8.78
CA GLN A 63 -12.13 -8.39 9.15
C GLN A 63 -12.88 -9.10 8.03
N LEU A 64 -12.67 -8.69 6.77
CA LEU A 64 -13.29 -9.34 5.61
C LEU A 64 -12.77 -10.77 5.42
N ILE A 65 -11.48 -11.01 5.64
CA ILE A 65 -10.87 -12.35 5.59
C ILE A 65 -11.49 -13.27 6.65
N LEU A 66 -11.56 -12.80 7.90
CA LEU A 66 -12.15 -13.56 9.01
C LEU A 66 -13.63 -13.87 8.78
N ALA A 67 -14.39 -12.92 8.22
CA ALA A 67 -15.80 -13.11 7.89
C ALA A 67 -16.05 -14.21 6.84
N ARG A 68 -15.01 -14.58 6.08
CA ARG A 68 -15.01 -15.63 5.06
C ARG A 68 -14.37 -16.93 5.54
N GLY A 69 -14.05 -17.04 6.83
CA GLY A 69 -13.40 -18.22 7.40
C GLY A 69 -11.92 -18.34 7.03
N GLY A 70 -11.33 -17.32 6.41
CA GLY A 70 -9.91 -17.27 6.10
C GLY A 70 -9.07 -16.81 7.29
N GLU A 71 -7.76 -17.06 7.20
CA GLU A 71 -6.78 -16.56 8.15
C GLU A 71 -6.10 -15.32 7.58
N PRO A 72 -6.18 -14.15 8.26
CA PRO A 72 -5.44 -12.97 7.85
C PRO A 72 -3.96 -13.28 7.92
N ALA A 73 -3.23 -13.01 6.84
CA ALA A 73 -1.77 -12.99 6.85
C ALA A 73 -1.31 -12.15 8.06
N GLU A 74 -0.18 -12.44 8.69
CA GLU A 74 0.31 -11.64 9.82
C GLU A 74 1.22 -10.47 9.38
N GLY A 75 1.54 -10.43 8.08
CA GLY A 75 2.56 -9.55 7.51
C GLY A 75 3.95 -10.17 7.56
N GLY A 76 4.86 -9.67 6.73
CA GLY A 76 6.25 -10.15 6.72
C GLY A 76 6.51 -11.39 5.87
N THR A 77 5.76 -11.60 4.77
CA THR A 77 6.18 -12.62 3.80
C THR A 77 7.60 -12.32 3.31
N ALA A 78 8.38 -13.38 3.09
CA ALA A 78 9.72 -13.35 2.48
C ALA A 78 9.76 -12.73 1.06
N THR A 79 8.64 -12.17 0.59
CA THR A 79 8.41 -11.54 -0.72
C THR A 79 8.38 -10.01 -0.68
N GLY A 80 8.37 -9.37 0.49
CA GLY A 80 8.30 -7.91 0.61
C GLY A 80 9.44 -7.20 -0.12
N ALA A 81 9.16 -6.63 -1.29
CA ALA A 81 10.06 -5.71 -2.00
C ALA A 81 10.47 -4.52 -1.11
N MET A 82 9.68 -4.23 -0.08
CA MET A 82 9.97 -3.25 0.97
C MET A 82 11.22 -3.62 1.78
N HIS A 83 11.48 -4.89 2.07
CA HIS A 83 12.65 -5.29 2.85
C HIS A 83 13.98 -5.04 2.10
N ARG A 84 13.95 -5.02 0.75
CA ARG A 84 15.12 -4.73 -0.09
C ARG A 84 15.23 -3.24 -0.44
N GLY A 85 14.11 -2.54 -0.65
CA GLY A 85 14.10 -1.08 -0.84
C GLY A 85 14.62 -0.33 0.40
N TRP A 86 14.27 -0.82 1.60
CA TRP A 86 14.69 -0.23 2.88
C TRP A 86 16.21 -0.26 3.13
N VAL A 87 16.91 -1.27 2.60
CA VAL A 87 18.38 -1.35 2.71
C VAL A 87 19.08 -0.25 1.90
N HIS A 88 18.47 0.24 0.82
CA HIS A 88 19.02 1.36 0.03
C HIS A 88 18.77 2.73 0.69
N VAL A 89 17.63 2.92 1.36
CA VAL A 89 17.28 4.19 2.04
C VAL A 89 18.22 4.49 3.21
N LYS A 90 18.64 3.46 3.98
CA LYS A 90 19.60 3.63 5.09
C LYS A 90 20.99 4.13 4.69
N GLY A 91 21.32 4.14 3.40
CA GLY A 91 22.64 4.56 2.90
C GLY A 91 22.77 6.04 2.53
N ALA A 92 21.67 6.80 2.44
CA ALA A 92 21.68 8.13 1.85
C ALA A 92 21.71 9.25 2.91
N VAL A 93 22.70 10.15 2.82
CA VAL A 93 22.82 11.37 3.65
C VAL A 93 22.76 12.61 2.74
N GLY A 94 21.87 13.57 3.03
CA GLY A 94 21.81 14.89 2.34
C GLY A 94 20.53 15.11 1.52
N ALA A 95 20.43 16.16 0.70
CA ALA A 95 19.23 16.46 -0.11
C ALA A 95 18.85 15.32 -1.09
N ASN A 96 19.84 14.53 -1.52
CA ASN A 96 19.61 13.31 -2.29
C ASN A 96 18.81 12.25 -1.50
N SER A 97 18.83 12.28 -0.16
CA SER A 97 18.07 11.30 0.64
C SER A 97 16.56 11.56 0.61
N GLU A 98 16.12 12.81 0.53
CA GLU A 98 14.69 13.14 0.47
C GLU A 98 14.09 12.76 -0.90
N LEU A 99 14.75 13.16 -1.99
CA LEU A 99 14.32 12.78 -3.34
C LEU A 99 14.32 11.26 -3.53
N SER A 100 15.40 10.56 -3.15
CA SER A 100 15.46 9.10 -3.28
C SER A 100 14.44 8.39 -2.39
N MET A 101 14.15 8.92 -1.20
CA MET A 101 13.07 8.38 -0.35
C MET A 101 11.70 8.54 -1.01
N LEU A 102 11.42 9.70 -1.60
CA LEU A 102 10.17 9.97 -2.32
C LEU A 102 10.01 9.11 -3.58
N GLU A 103 11.10 8.87 -4.32
CA GLU A 103 11.13 7.96 -5.47
C GLU A 103 10.83 6.51 -5.07
N GLU A 104 11.41 6.04 -3.95
CA GLU A 104 11.09 4.70 -3.43
C GLU A 104 9.66 4.59 -2.90
N CYS A 105 9.15 5.65 -2.25
CA CYS A 105 7.77 5.71 -1.80
C CYS A 105 6.80 5.64 -2.98
N GLU A 106 7.03 6.43 -4.04
CA GLU A 106 6.19 6.42 -5.24
C GLU A 106 6.20 5.04 -5.90
N ARG A 107 7.36 4.38 -6.01
CA ARG A 107 7.46 3.02 -6.54
C ARG A 107 6.65 2.01 -5.72
N GLY A 108 6.64 2.15 -4.39
CA GLY A 108 5.80 1.35 -3.51
C GLY A 108 4.30 1.62 -3.72
N GLU A 109 3.93 2.89 -3.90
CA GLU A 109 2.55 3.32 -4.15
C GLU A 109 2.02 2.88 -5.52
N ASP A 110 2.85 2.93 -6.57
CA ASP A 110 2.53 2.37 -7.88
C ASP A 110 2.19 0.89 -7.78
N ALA A 111 2.99 0.14 -7.01
CA ALA A 111 2.76 -1.28 -6.79
C ALA A 111 1.47 -1.53 -5.99
N ALA A 112 1.15 -0.68 -5.01
CA ALA A 112 -0.12 -0.74 -4.26
C ALA A 112 -1.32 -0.48 -5.17
N VAL A 113 -1.29 0.59 -5.97
CA VAL A 113 -2.34 0.93 -6.94
C VAL A 113 -2.55 -0.20 -7.96
N ALA A 114 -1.46 -0.82 -8.43
CA ALA A 114 -1.54 -1.95 -9.35
C ALA A 114 -2.23 -3.18 -8.73
N ARG A 115 -1.97 -3.49 -7.45
CA ARG A 115 -2.63 -4.58 -6.73
C ARG A 115 -4.13 -4.34 -6.56
N TYR A 116 -4.53 -3.14 -6.12
CA TYR A 116 -5.94 -2.76 -6.04
C TYR A 116 -6.64 -2.86 -7.40
N ARG A 117 -6.03 -2.34 -8.46
CA ARG A 117 -6.57 -2.44 -9.82
C ARG A 117 -6.68 -3.90 -10.30
N LYS A 118 -5.74 -4.77 -9.93
CA LYS A 118 -5.79 -6.20 -10.23
C LYS A 118 -6.96 -6.87 -9.50
N ALA A 119 -7.16 -6.58 -8.21
CA ALA A 119 -8.27 -7.08 -7.42
C ALA A 119 -9.63 -6.65 -7.99
N LEU A 120 -9.78 -5.38 -8.36
CA LEU A 120 -11.05 -4.83 -8.88
C LEU A 120 -11.47 -5.38 -10.26
N LYS A 121 -10.53 -5.98 -11.01
CA LYS A 121 -10.84 -6.71 -12.25
C LYS A 121 -11.50 -8.06 -12.01
N GLN A 122 -11.42 -8.60 -10.79
CA GLN A 122 -12.05 -9.86 -10.42
C GLN A 122 -13.53 -9.63 -10.08
N ASN A 123 -14.34 -10.70 -10.15
CA ASN A 123 -15.76 -10.64 -9.80
C ASN A 123 -15.99 -10.76 -8.28
N LEU A 124 -15.53 -9.74 -7.54
CA LEU A 124 -15.61 -9.69 -6.08
C LEU A 124 -17.07 -9.58 -5.58
N PRO A 125 -17.42 -10.23 -4.45
CA PRO A 125 -18.65 -9.95 -3.72
C PRO A 125 -18.85 -8.45 -3.46
N ALA A 126 -20.09 -7.98 -3.46
CA ALA A 126 -20.39 -6.54 -3.45
C ALA A 126 -19.88 -5.80 -2.19
N ASP A 127 -19.96 -6.46 -1.03
CA ASP A 127 -19.41 -5.97 0.25
C ASP A 127 -17.89 -5.80 0.19
N VAL A 128 -17.18 -6.76 -0.39
CA VAL A 128 -15.73 -6.72 -0.59
C VAL A 128 -15.35 -5.66 -1.62
N ARG A 129 -16.03 -5.66 -2.78
CA ARG A 129 -15.77 -4.70 -3.86
C ARG A 129 -15.85 -3.27 -3.34
N SER A 130 -16.89 -2.94 -2.56
CA SER A 130 -17.06 -1.58 -2.01
C SER A 130 -15.87 -1.14 -1.14
N VAL A 131 -15.33 -2.03 -0.32
CA VAL A 131 -14.14 -1.74 0.50
C VAL A 131 -12.90 -1.59 -0.38
N VAL A 132 -12.68 -2.51 -1.33
CA VAL A 132 -11.51 -2.47 -2.23
C VAL A 132 -11.54 -1.22 -3.11
N GLU A 133 -12.70 -0.77 -3.61
CA GLU A 133 -12.85 0.46 -4.39
C GLU A 133 -12.48 1.69 -3.57
N ARG A 134 -13.03 1.82 -2.36
CA ARG A 134 -12.69 2.94 -1.45
C ARG A 134 -11.20 2.98 -1.14
N GLN A 135 -10.60 1.83 -0.86
CA GLN A 135 -9.16 1.75 -0.58
C GLN A 135 -8.31 2.04 -1.82
N ALA A 136 -8.73 1.60 -3.01
CA ALA A 136 -8.07 1.90 -4.28
C ALA A 136 -8.04 3.41 -4.57
N GLU A 137 -9.15 4.11 -4.33
CA GLU A 137 -9.20 5.58 -4.42
C GLU A 137 -8.24 6.24 -3.42
N GLY A 138 -8.20 5.72 -2.19
CA GLY A 138 -7.24 6.15 -1.16
C GLY A 138 -5.79 5.96 -1.61
N ALA A 139 -5.44 4.80 -2.16
CA ALA A 139 -4.11 4.51 -2.69
C ALA A 139 -3.75 5.44 -3.86
N GLN A 140 -4.68 5.70 -4.78
CA GLN A 140 -4.44 6.62 -5.90
C GLN A 140 -4.18 8.06 -5.41
N ARG A 141 -4.98 8.57 -4.47
CA ARG A 141 -4.75 9.90 -3.89
C ARG A 141 -3.38 10.02 -3.24
N ASN A 142 -2.95 8.98 -2.52
CA ASN A 142 -1.66 8.98 -1.87
C ASN A 142 -0.50 8.91 -2.88
N HIS A 143 -0.60 8.04 -3.88
CA HIS A 143 0.34 8.02 -5.01
C HIS A 143 0.52 9.42 -5.60
N ASP A 144 -0.58 10.11 -5.89
CA ASP A 144 -0.55 11.44 -6.52
C ASP A 144 0.09 12.50 -5.61
N GLN A 145 -0.14 12.40 -4.30
CA GLN A 145 0.51 13.26 -3.30
C GLN A 145 2.02 13.02 -3.23
N ILE A 146 2.46 11.77 -3.14
CA ILE A 146 3.89 11.41 -3.08
C ILE A 146 4.60 11.85 -4.38
N LYS A 147 3.98 11.61 -5.53
CA LYS A 147 4.48 12.06 -6.83
C LYS A 147 4.64 13.58 -6.87
N THR A 148 3.66 14.33 -6.38
CA THR A 148 3.73 15.79 -6.30
C THR A 148 4.90 16.24 -5.43
N LEU A 149 5.09 15.63 -4.25
CA LEU A 149 6.20 15.93 -3.35
C LEU A 149 7.55 15.60 -3.99
N ARG A 150 7.67 14.45 -4.66
CA ARG A 150 8.86 14.04 -5.41
C ARG A 150 9.22 15.07 -6.48
N ASP A 151 8.23 15.51 -7.26
CA ASP A 151 8.45 16.48 -8.34
C ASP A 151 8.92 17.83 -7.79
N GLN A 152 8.38 18.26 -6.64
CA GLN A 152 8.86 19.45 -5.93
C GLN A 152 10.29 19.28 -5.41
N ALA A 153 10.62 18.13 -4.82
CA ALA A 153 11.98 17.84 -4.34
C ALA A 153 12.99 17.84 -5.50
N ARG A 154 12.63 17.22 -6.63
CA ARG A 154 13.46 17.20 -7.84
C ARG A 154 13.69 18.59 -8.43
N ALA A 155 12.71 19.49 -8.35
CA ALA A 155 12.85 20.86 -8.86
C ALA A 155 13.71 21.78 -7.96
N ARG A 156 13.94 21.39 -6.69
CA ARG A 156 14.75 22.15 -5.72
C ARG A 156 16.24 21.77 -5.73
N GLY A 157 16.58 20.58 -6.23
CA GLY A 157 17.95 20.08 -6.40
C GLY A 157 18.52 20.40 -7.76
#